data_AF-A0A4Y2JUH3-F1
#
_entry.id   AF-A0A4Y2JUH3-F1
#
_cell.length_a   1.000
_cell.length_b   1.000
_cell.length_c   1.000
_cell.angle_alpha   90.00
_cell.angle_beta   90.00
_cell.angle_gamma   90.00
#
_symmetry.space_group_name_H-M   'P 1'
#
loop_
_entity.id
_entity.type
_entity.pdbx_description
1 polymer ?
#
loop_
_entity_poly.entity_id
_entity_poly.type
_entity_poly.pdbx_seq_one_letter_code
_entity_poly.pdbx_strand_id
1 'polypeptide(L)' 'VVAGMNYKLDVIFGRTNCKKDEVEFEDAADCDFQDGISTYKKCQVLVYRDLKGEHKLVSTGCILASKKDL' A
#
# COMPACT_ATOMS: atom_id res chain seq x y z
N VAL A 1 -3.49 28.02 -1.80
CA VAL A 1 -2.39 27.36 -2.55
C VAL A 1 -1.49 26.69 -1.51
N VAL A 2 -1.39 25.35 -1.52
CA VAL A 2 -0.44 24.62 -0.66
C VAL A 2 0.86 24.41 -1.43
N ALA A 3 2.00 24.59 -0.76
CA ALA A 3 3.31 24.41 -1.36
C ALA A 3 3.68 22.91 -1.42
N GLY A 4 3.14 22.19 -2.40
CA GLY A 4 3.35 20.75 -2.58
C GLY A 4 2.26 20.09 -3.41
N MET A 5 2.27 18.76 -3.48
CA MET A 5 1.31 17.95 -4.24
C MET A 5 0.67 16.88 -3.36
N ASN A 6 -0.64 16.69 -3.50
CA ASN A 6 -1.36 15.56 -2.90
C ASN A 6 -1.66 14.51 -3.96
N TYR A 7 -1.25 13.28 -3.69
CA TYR A 7 -1.54 12.11 -4.49
C TYR A 7 -2.61 11.28 -3.80
N LYS A 8 -3.76 11.15 -4.45
CA LYS A 8 -4.81 10.24 -4.04
C LYS A 8 -4.68 8.96 -4.86
N LEU A 9 -4.35 7.86 -4.20
CA LEU A 9 -4.06 6.58 -4.83
C LEU A 9 -5.10 5.55 -4.38
N ASP A 10 -5.71 4.86 -5.35
CA ASP A 10 -6.51 3.67 -5.08
C ASP A 10 -5.64 2.45 -5.43
N VAL A 11 -5.24 1.70 -4.41
CA VAL A 11 -4.27 0.59 -4.51
C VAL A 11 -4.85 -0.68 -3.90
N ILE A 12 -4.38 -1.84 -4.37
CA ILE A 12 -4.72 -3.14 -3.80
C ILE A 12 -3.47 -3.73 -3.16
N PHE A 13 -3.57 -4.10 -1.89
CA PHE A 13 -2.52 -4.78 -1.13
C PHE A 13 -2.89 -6.25 -0.95
N GLY A 14 -1.96 -7.15 -1.25
CA GLY A 14 -2.04 -8.56 -0.93
C GLY A 14 -1.17 -8.90 0.29
N ARG A 15 -1.66 -9.79 1.14
CA ARG A 15 -0.86 -10.40 2.20
C ARG A 15 0.14 -11.36 1.56
N THR A 16 1.41 -11.26 1.91
CA THR A 16 2.46 -12.16 1.44
C THR A 16 2.79 -13.22 2.49
N ASN A 17 3.61 -14.19 2.11
CA ASN A 17 4.14 -15.23 3.01
C ASN A 17 5.29 -14.76 3.90
N CYS A 18 5.93 -13.64 3.56
CA CYS A 18 7.06 -13.12 4.31
C CYS A 18 6.64 -12.53 5.66
N LYS A 19 7.49 -12.72 6.66
CA LYS A 19 7.36 -12.06 7.96
C LYS A 19 8.19 -10.79 7.99
N LYS A 20 7.75 -9.83 8.81
CA LYS A 20 8.37 -8.50 8.92
C LYS A 20 9.78 -8.51 9.51
N ASP A 21 10.13 -9.56 10.24
CA ASP A 21 11.43 -9.78 10.87
C ASP A 21 12.39 -10.59 9.99
N GLU A 22 11.90 -11.12 8.87
CA GLU A 22 12.68 -11.97 7.95
C GLU A 22 13.09 -11.22 6.68
N VAL A 23 12.35 -10.17 6.28
CA VAL A 23 12.53 -9.49 4.99
C VAL A 23 12.32 -7.98 5.13
N GLU A 24 13.26 -7.21 4.59
CA GLU A 24 13.14 -5.75 4.48
C GLU A 24 12.17 -5.36 3.35
N PHE A 25 11.70 -4.12 3.34
CA PHE A 25 10.69 -3.69 2.36
C PHE A 25 11.19 -3.80 0.91
N GLU A 26 12.46 -3.51 0.67
CA GLU A 26 13.11 -3.55 -0.64
C GLU A 26 13.09 -4.95 -1.26
N ASP A 27 13.17 -5.99 -0.43
CA ASP A 27 13.20 -7.39 -0.83
C ASP A 27 11.80 -8.03 -0.84
N ALA A 28 10.77 -7.29 -0.42
CA ALA A 28 9.39 -7.79 -0.35
C ALA A 28 8.80 -8.14 -1.73
N ALA A 29 9.44 -7.73 -2.83
CA ALA A 29 9.03 -8.08 -4.19
C ALA A 29 9.15 -9.58 -4.49
N ASP A 30 10.06 -10.28 -3.81
CA ASP A 30 10.26 -11.73 -3.98
C ASP A 30 9.30 -12.56 -3.12
N CYS A 31 8.43 -11.89 -2.34
CA CYS A 31 7.47 -12.55 -1.46
C CYS A 31 6.19 -12.92 -2.20
N ASP A 32 5.91 -14.22 -2.29
CA ASP A 32 4.66 -14.71 -2.86
C ASP A 32 3.45 -14.22 -2.05
N PHE A 33 2.39 -13.86 -2.78
CA PHE A 33 1.09 -13.55 -2.20
C PHE A 33 0.39 -14.81 -1.67
N GLN A 34 -0.34 -14.65 -0.57
CA GLN A 34 -1.19 -15.69 -0.01
C GLN A 34 -2.49 -15.82 -0.80
N ASP A 35 -2.78 -17.04 -1.22
CA ASP A 35 -4.07 -17.42 -1.75
C ASP A 35 -5.06 -17.72 -0.61
N GLY A 36 -6.21 -17.05 -0.62
CA GLY A 36 -7.23 -17.25 0.40
C GLY A 36 -8.33 -16.19 0.41
N ILE A 37 -9.32 -16.40 1.27
CA ILE A 37 -10.34 -15.39 1.57
C ILE A 37 -9.71 -14.32 2.46
N SER A 38 -9.99 -13.04 2.17
CA SER A 38 -9.50 -11.90 2.96
C SER A 38 -7.99 -11.70 2.97
N THR A 39 -7.26 -12.24 1.99
CA THR A 39 -5.81 -11.97 1.83
C THR A 39 -5.54 -10.68 1.06
N TYR A 40 -6.54 -10.07 0.44
CA TYR A 40 -6.42 -8.80 -0.27
C TYR A 40 -7.23 -7.67 0.39
N LYS A 41 -6.74 -6.45 0.26
CA LYS A 41 -7.42 -5.23 0.69
C LYS A 41 -7.31 -4.16 -0.38
N LYS A 42 -8.41 -3.50 -0.69
CA LYS A 42 -8.42 -2.28 -1.49
C LYS A 42 -8.31 -1.09 -0.55
N CYS A 43 -7.33 -0.24 -0.77
CA CYS A 43 -7.06 0.91 0.07
C CYS A 43 -7.03 2.20 -0.75
N GLN A 44 -7.59 3.24 -0.18
CA GLN A 44 -7.38 4.61 -0.63
C GLN A 44 -6.32 5.24 0.25
N VAL A 45 -5.27 5.75 -0.39
CA VAL A 45 -4.08 6.31 0.26
C VAL A 45 -3.93 7.75 -0.20
N LEU A 46 -3.77 8.67 0.75
CA LEU A 46 -3.44 10.06 0.47
C LEU A 46 -1.98 10.31 0.89
N VAL A 47 -1.13 10.60 -0.08
CA VAL A 47 0.28 10.93 0.12
C VAL A 47 0.49 12.40 -0.23
N TYR A 48 1.07 13.15 0.68
CA TYR A 48 1.53 14.51 0.42
C TYR A 48 3.01 14.48 0.07
N ARG A 49 3.40 15.18 -0.98
CA ARG A 49 4.79 15.43 -1.36
C ARG A 49 5.07 16.92 -1.24
N ASP A 50 6.09 17.28 -0.47
CA ASP A 50 6.50 18.68 -0.33
C ASP A 50 7.37 19.17 -1.51
N LEU A 51 7.78 20.45 -1.47
CA LEU A 51 8.63 21.03 -2.52
C LEU A 51 10.07 20.49 -2.55
N LYS A 52 10.53 19.85 -1.46
CA LYS A 52 11.85 19.18 -1.40
C LYS A 52 11.78 17.75 -1.92
N GLY A 53 10.58 17.23 -2.14
CA GLY A 53 10.32 15.88 -2.62
C GLY A 53 10.10 14.86 -1.51
N GLU A 54 9.99 15.28 -0.26
CA GLU A 54 9.71 14.40 0.88
C GLU A 54 8.25 13.97 0.86
N HIS A 55 8.00 12.70 1.18
CA HIS A 55 6.67 12.11 1.16
C HIS A 55 6.15 11.90 2.59
N LYS A 56 4.89 12.24 2.81
CA LYS A 56 4.19 11.98 4.07
C LYS A 56 2.85 11.31 3.80
N LEU A 57 2.61 10.21 4.50
CA LEU A 57 1.30 9.60 4.54
C LEU A 57 0.33 10.49 5.33
N VAL A 58 -0.73 10.96 4.66
CA VAL A 58 -1.74 11.85 5.27
C VAL A 58 -2.91 11.03 5.80
N SER A 59 -3.41 10.08 5.01
CA SER A 59 -4.50 9.19 5.43
C SER A 59 -4.51 7.88 4.65
N THR A 60 -5.08 6.85 5.29
CA THR A 60 -5.31 5.53 4.70
C THR A 60 -6.66 5.00 5.13
N GLY A 61 -7.45 4.49 4.18
CA GLY A 61 -8.67 3.73 4.47
C GLY A 61 -8.68 2.46 3.63
N CYS A 62 -8.93 1.31 4.26
CA CYS A 62 -8.88 0.01 3.60
C CYS A 62 -10.16 -0.80 3.83
N ILE A 63 -10.62 -1.48 2.79
CA ILE A 63 -11.70 -2.46 2.84
C ILE A 63 -11.19 -3.83 2.38
N LEU A 64 -11.82 -4.91 2.86
CA LEU A 64 -11.52 -6.25 2.37
C LEU A 64 -11.83 -6.34 0.87
N ALA A 65 -10.94 -7.00 0.13
CA ALA A 65 -11.09 -7.30 -1.28
C ALA A 65 -10.85 -8.81 -1.50
N SER A 66 -11.40 -9.35 -2.58
CA SER A 66 -11.13 -10.72 -3.01
C SER A 66 -10.17 -10.73 -4.19
N LYS A 67 -9.54 -11.88 -4.46
CA LYS A 67 -8.69 -12.06 -5.65
C LYS A 67 -9.43 -11.83 -6.97
N LYS A 68 -10.77 -11.88 -6.98
CA LYS A 68 -11.59 -11.58 -8.17
C LYS A 68 -11.70 -10.08 -8.46
N ASP A 69 -11.31 -9.24 -7.51
CA ASP A 69 -11.36 -7.78 -7.61
C ASP A 69 -10.01 -7.17 -8.07
N LEU A 70 -8.99 -8.02 -8.30
CA LEU A 70 -7.70 -7.72 -8.93
C LEU A 70 -7.80 -7.87 -10.44
#